data_AF-A0A1C5P9L8-F1
#
_entry.id   AF-A0A1C5P9L8-F1
#
_cell.length_a   1.000
_cell.length_b   1.000
_cell.length_c   1.000
_cell.angle_alpha   90.00
_cell.angle_beta   90.00
_cell.angle_gamma   90.00
#
_symmetry.space_group_name_H-M   'P 1'
#
loop_
_entity.id
_entity.type
_entity.pdbx_description
1 polymer ?
#
loop_
_entity_poly.entity_id
_entity_poly.type
_entity_poly.pdbx_seq_one_letter_code
_entity_poly.pdbx_strand_id
1 'polypeptide(L)'
;MPATMQEFSENQEFLYDIITDTIAQTLTTVITQERQRIKRQQWRGIETLKESAAWEDYGRPSVTIPDNYIEVMDRWVSGKITAAAAMNLTGLKRTTFYKLANQYRKGELQI
;
A
#
# COMPACT_ATOMS: atom_id res chain seq x y z
N MET A 1 -23.82 45.53 -1.47
CA MET A 1 -24.92 44.84 -0.77
C MET A 1 -24.76 45.11 0.71
N PRO A 2 -25.71 45.74 1.40
CA PRO A 2 -25.56 46.04 2.82
C PRO A 2 -25.61 44.71 3.57
N ALA A 3 -24.51 44.34 4.22
CA ALA A 3 -24.58 43.39 5.31
C ALA A 3 -25.27 44.13 6.44
N THR A 4 -26.52 43.78 6.72
CA THR A 4 -27.20 44.20 7.95
C THR A 4 -26.26 43.84 9.11
N MET A 5 -25.74 44.84 9.83
CA MET A 5 -25.13 44.64 11.14
C MET A 5 -26.27 44.21 12.07
N GLN A 6 -26.49 42.91 12.14
CA GLN A 6 -27.41 42.33 13.09
C GLN A 6 -26.67 42.33 14.42
N GLU A 7 -26.94 43.33 15.27
CA GLU A 7 -26.43 43.38 16.64
C GLU A 7 -27.08 42.23 17.41
N PHE A 8 -26.30 41.16 17.61
CA PHE A 8 -26.68 40.08 18.49
C PHE A 8 -26.51 40.56 19.93
N SER A 9 -27.51 40.34 20.78
CA SER A 9 -27.28 40.50 22.23
C SER A 9 -26.22 39.50 22.71
N GLU A 10 -25.48 39.78 23.79
CA GLU A 10 -24.45 38.86 24.34
C GLU A 10 -24.96 37.41 24.46
N ASN A 11 -26.22 37.23 24.84
CA ASN A 11 -26.86 35.92 24.93
C ASN A 11 -27.02 35.21 23.58
N GLN A 12 -27.26 35.97 22.50
CA GLN A 12 -27.38 35.40 21.15
C GLN A 12 -26.00 35.01 20.62
N GLU A 13 -24.97 35.83 20.80
CA GLU A 13 -23.59 35.53 20.38
C GLU A 13 -23.07 34.25 21.06
N PHE A 14 -23.26 34.11 22.38
CA PHE A 14 -22.94 32.89 23.12
C PHE A 14 -23.67 31.65 22.59
N LEU A 15 -24.95 31.77 22.24
CA LEU A 15 -25.72 30.67 21.68
C LEU A 15 -25.24 30.29 20.27
N TYR A 16 -24.85 31.26 19.45
CA TYR A 16 -24.28 31.01 18.12
C TYR A 16 -22.96 30.23 18.21
N ASP A 17 -22.09 30.60 19.14
CA ASP A 17 -20.82 29.90 19.37
C ASP A 17 -21.06 28.45 19.81
N ILE A 18 -21.95 28.23 20.78
CA ILE A 18 -22.29 26.87 21.24
C ILE A 18 -22.85 26.02 20.11
N ILE A 19 -23.78 26.57 19.31
CA ILE A 19 -24.39 25.83 18.21
C ILE A 19 -23.34 25.48 17.16
N THR A 20 -22.48 26.43 16.81
CA THR A 20 -21.41 26.24 15.82
C THR A 20 -20.42 25.18 16.27
N ASP A 21 -19.98 25.25 17.53
CA ASP A 21 -19.06 24.27 18.12
C ASP A 21 -19.70 22.87 18.21
N THR A 22 -20.98 22.81 18.59
CA THR A 22 -21.71 21.54 18.66
C THR A 22 -21.88 20.92 17.26
N ILE A 23 -22.18 21.72 16.25
CA ILE A 23 -22.25 21.25 14.86
C ILE A 23 -20.87 20.75 14.40
N ALA A 24 -19.80 21.47 14.70
CA ALA A 24 -18.44 21.05 14.35
C ALA A 24 -18.05 19.72 15.03
N GLN A 25 -18.37 19.57 16.32
CA GLN A 25 -18.11 18.35 17.09
C GLN A 25 -18.92 17.15 16.59
N THR A 26 -20.21 17.33 16.32
CA THR A 26 -21.07 16.27 15.80
C THR A 26 -20.61 15.83 14.41
N LEU A 27 -20.26 16.76 13.52
CA LEU A 27 -19.72 16.43 12.20
C LEU A 27 -18.39 15.66 12.31
N THR A 28 -17.49 16.10 13.19
CA THR A 28 -16.22 15.39 13.46
C THR A 28 -16.47 13.96 13.96
N THR A 29 -17.49 13.78 14.80
CA THR A 29 -17.89 12.47 15.34
C THR A 29 -18.39 11.55 14.23
N VAL A 30 -19.28 12.05 13.36
CA VAL A 30 -19.82 11.30 12.22
C VAL A 30 -18.69 10.89 11.26
N ILE A 31 -17.79 11.81 10.91
CA ILE A 31 -16.65 11.53 10.03
C ILE A 31 -15.75 10.44 10.64
N THR A 32 -15.51 10.51 11.95
CA THR A 32 -14.69 9.53 12.66
C THR A 32 -15.34 8.15 12.66
N GLN A 33 -16.65 8.08 12.93
CA GLN A 33 -17.42 6.85 12.87
C GLN A 33 -17.42 6.24 11.46
N GLU A 34 -17.57 7.07 10.42
CA GLU A 34 -17.57 6.62 9.03
C GLU A 34 -16.20 6.07 8.62
N ARG A 35 -15.09 6.74 8.99
CA ARG A 35 -13.74 6.23 8.78
C ARG A 35 -13.54 4.87 9.43
N GLN A 36 -14.03 4.68 10.66
CA GLN A 36 -13.95 3.38 11.32
C GLN A 36 -14.82 2.33 10.63
N ARG A 37 -16.01 2.70 10.13
CA ARG A 37 -16.90 1.81 9.39
C ARG A 37 -16.25 1.31 8.10
N ILE A 38 -15.68 2.22 7.30
CA ILE A 38 -14.96 1.91 6.06
C ILE A 38 -13.79 0.97 6.35
N LYS A 39 -12.98 1.26 7.40
CA LYS A 39 -11.90 0.37 7.81
C LYS A 39 -12.45 -1.03 8.14
N ARG A 40 -13.44 -1.15 9.02
CA ARG A 40 -14.03 -2.47 9.35
C ARG A 40 -14.52 -3.22 8.12
N GLN A 41 -15.10 -2.52 7.14
CA GLN A 41 -15.54 -3.14 5.89
C GLN A 41 -14.37 -3.60 5.02
N GLN A 42 -13.30 -2.80 4.90
CA GLN A 42 -12.09 -3.20 4.19
C GLN A 42 -11.45 -4.45 4.82
N TRP A 43 -11.39 -4.51 6.16
CA TRP A 43 -10.90 -5.68 6.87
C TRP A 43 -11.70 -6.93 6.56
N ARG A 44 -13.05 -6.83 6.59
CA ARG A 44 -13.94 -7.94 6.18
C ARG A 44 -13.73 -8.34 4.73
N GLY A 45 -13.57 -7.37 3.83
CA GLY A 45 -13.31 -7.63 2.42
C GLY A 45 -11.97 -8.37 2.20
N ILE A 46 -10.92 -7.97 2.91
CA ILE A 46 -9.63 -8.66 2.89
C ILE A 46 -9.75 -10.08 3.45
N GLU A 47 -10.53 -10.27 4.51
CA GLU A 47 -10.75 -11.60 5.09
C GLU A 47 -11.47 -12.53 4.11
N THR A 48 -12.53 -12.06 3.45
CA THR A 48 -13.18 -12.83 2.38
C THR A 48 -12.27 -13.07 1.19
N LEU A 49 -11.38 -12.12 0.86
CA LEU A 49 -10.42 -12.28 -0.23
C LEU A 49 -9.38 -13.35 0.11
N LYS A 50 -8.89 -13.39 1.36
CA LYS A 50 -7.92 -14.38 1.86
C LYS A 50 -8.38 -15.82 1.69
N GLU A 51 -9.69 -16.07 1.80
CA GLU A 51 -10.29 -17.39 1.65
C GLU A 51 -10.53 -17.77 0.17
N SER A 52 -10.37 -16.81 -0.75
CA SER A 52 -10.55 -17.02 -2.18
C SER A 52 -9.23 -17.27 -2.91
N ALA A 53 -9.30 -17.89 -4.09
CA ALA A 53 -8.13 -18.08 -4.95
C ALA A 53 -7.46 -16.75 -5.37
N ALA A 54 -8.21 -15.64 -5.38
CA ALA A 54 -7.66 -14.32 -5.72
C ALA A 54 -6.69 -13.77 -4.66
N TRP A 55 -6.56 -14.41 -3.50
CA TRP A 55 -5.54 -14.06 -2.51
C TRP A 55 -4.11 -14.30 -3.02
N GLU A 56 -3.90 -15.30 -3.88
CA GLU A 56 -2.57 -15.66 -4.40
C GLU A 56 -1.97 -14.51 -5.23
N ASP A 57 -2.81 -13.78 -5.96
CA ASP A 57 -2.44 -12.61 -6.77
C ASP A 57 -2.56 -11.28 -6.01
N TYR A 58 -2.92 -11.31 -4.71
CA TYR A 58 -3.11 -10.09 -3.93
C TYR A 58 -1.79 -9.42 -3.54
N GLY A 59 -1.70 -8.11 -3.78
CA GLY A 59 -0.56 -7.29 -3.39
C GLY A 59 0.32 -6.90 -4.56
N ARG A 60 1.63 -6.77 -4.32
CA ARG A 60 2.58 -6.37 -5.36
C ARG A 60 2.94 -7.59 -6.20
N PRO A 61 2.77 -7.57 -7.54
CA PRO A 61 3.17 -8.67 -8.40
C PRO A 61 4.64 -9.05 -8.19
N SER A 62 4.90 -10.35 -8.14
CA SER A 62 6.27 -10.89 -8.11
C SER A 62 7.02 -10.52 -9.38
N VAL A 63 8.34 -10.36 -9.26
CA VAL A 63 9.18 -10.10 -10.44
C VAL A 63 9.23 -11.38 -11.26
N THR A 64 8.89 -11.28 -12.54
CA THR A 64 9.01 -12.37 -13.50
C THR A 64 10.47 -12.76 -13.66
N ILE A 65 10.75 -14.06 -13.55
CA ILE A 65 12.08 -14.62 -13.79
C ILE A 65 12.30 -14.62 -15.32
N PRO A 66 13.41 -14.05 -15.83
CA PRO A 66 13.74 -14.10 -17.25
C PRO A 66 13.99 -15.55 -17.74
N ASP A 67 13.66 -15.86 -18.98
CA ASP A 67 13.87 -17.21 -19.54
C ASP A 67 15.34 -17.66 -19.50
N ASN A 68 16.27 -16.72 -19.68
CA ASN A 68 17.72 -16.99 -19.64
C ASN A 68 18.30 -17.09 -18.22
N TYR A 69 17.46 -17.03 -17.17
CA TYR A 69 17.92 -16.89 -15.80
C TYR A 69 18.79 -18.07 -15.34
N ILE A 70 18.39 -19.32 -15.63
CA ILE A 70 19.16 -20.53 -15.25
C ILE A 70 20.56 -20.48 -15.85
N GLU A 71 20.64 -20.25 -17.16
CA GLU A 71 21.91 -20.21 -17.89
C GLU A 71 22.84 -19.12 -17.35
N VAL A 72 22.30 -17.93 -17.07
CA VAL A 72 23.08 -16.82 -16.52
C VAL A 72 23.54 -17.12 -15.10
N MET A 73 22.68 -17.74 -14.27
CA MET A 73 23.04 -18.12 -12.90
C MET A 73 24.14 -19.19 -12.89
N ASP A 74 24.10 -20.20 -13.75
CA ASP A 74 25.14 -21.23 -13.82
C ASP A 74 26.50 -20.65 -14.23
N ARG A 75 26.50 -19.74 -15.20
CA ARG A 75 27.71 -19.00 -15.61
C ARG A 75 28.25 -18.12 -14.47
N TRP A 76 27.37 -17.51 -13.69
CA TRP A 76 27.77 -16.67 -12.55
C TRP A 76 28.29 -17.50 -11.37
N VAL A 77 27.60 -18.58 -11.01
CA VAL A 77 27.99 -19.50 -9.91
C VAL A 77 29.31 -20.20 -10.23
N SER A 78 29.56 -20.55 -11.49
CA SER A 78 30.86 -21.09 -11.94
C SER A 78 31.97 -20.03 -12.07
N GLY A 79 31.69 -18.76 -11.77
CA GLY A 79 32.66 -17.67 -11.81
C GLY A 79 33.04 -17.19 -13.22
N LYS A 80 32.32 -17.62 -14.27
CA LYS A 80 32.59 -17.25 -15.67
C LYS A 80 32.18 -15.81 -15.99
N ILE A 81 31.22 -15.25 -15.25
CA ILE A 81 30.76 -13.86 -15.39
C ILE A 81 30.68 -13.16 -14.04
N THR A 82 30.78 -11.83 -14.03
CA THR A 82 30.60 -11.02 -12.81
C THR A 82 29.12 -10.85 -12.48
N ALA A 83 28.82 -10.47 -11.22
CA ALA A 83 27.46 -10.14 -10.82
C ALA A 83 26.88 -8.98 -11.64
N ALA A 84 27.72 -7.98 -12.00
CA ALA A 84 27.30 -6.87 -12.86
C ALA A 84 26.89 -7.35 -14.25
N ALA A 85 27.67 -8.24 -14.86
CA ALA A 85 27.33 -8.84 -16.16
C ALA A 85 26.05 -9.69 -16.07
N ALA A 86 25.91 -10.51 -15.02
CA ALA A 86 24.72 -11.32 -14.80
C ALA A 86 23.44 -10.48 -14.62
N MET A 87 23.53 -9.36 -13.87
CA MET A 87 22.43 -8.41 -13.72
C MET A 87 22.04 -7.75 -15.05
N ASN A 88 23.02 -7.39 -15.88
CA ASN A 88 22.76 -6.82 -17.20
C ASN A 88 22.10 -7.83 -18.14
N LEU A 89 22.57 -9.08 -18.14
CA LEU A 89 22.03 -10.16 -18.99
C LEU A 89 20.61 -10.57 -18.60
N THR A 90 20.26 -10.48 -17.32
CA THR A 90 18.92 -10.78 -16.79
C THR A 90 18.00 -9.57 -16.76
N GLY A 91 18.53 -8.35 -16.94
CA GLY A 91 17.77 -7.10 -16.78
C GLY A 91 17.32 -6.83 -15.34
N LEU A 92 17.83 -7.58 -14.36
CA LEU A 92 17.40 -7.50 -12.97
C LEU A 92 18.13 -6.39 -12.21
N LYS A 93 17.36 -5.60 -11.44
CA LYS A 93 17.94 -4.66 -10.47
C LYS A 93 18.67 -5.40 -9.37
N ARG A 94 19.72 -4.78 -8.82
CA ARG A 94 20.62 -5.35 -7.79
C ARG A 94 19.91 -6.08 -6.65
N THR A 95 18.91 -5.45 -6.03
CA THR A 95 18.19 -6.02 -4.90
C THR A 95 17.42 -7.28 -5.28
N THR A 96 16.71 -7.25 -6.41
CA THR A 96 16.00 -8.40 -6.96
C THR A 96 16.96 -9.51 -7.36
N PHE A 97 18.07 -9.16 -8.01
CA PHE A 97 19.09 -10.12 -8.42
C PHE A 97 19.62 -10.93 -7.25
N TYR A 98 20.08 -10.27 -6.18
CA TYR A 98 20.60 -10.98 -5.01
C TYR A 98 19.52 -11.76 -4.24
N LYS A 99 18.28 -11.26 -4.22
CA LYS A 99 17.14 -12.00 -3.64
C LYS A 99 16.92 -13.32 -4.38
N LEU A 100 16.80 -13.26 -5.71
CA LEU A 100 16.58 -14.45 -6.54
C LEU A 100 17.80 -15.37 -6.53
N ALA A 101 19.02 -14.83 -6.56
CA ALA A 101 20.25 -15.61 -6.49
C ALA A 101 20.38 -16.41 -5.18
N ASN A 102 19.93 -15.85 -4.05
CA ASN A 102 19.90 -16.56 -2.77
C ASN A 102 18.88 -17.70 -2.80
N GLN A 103 17.69 -17.48 -3.36
CA GLN A 103 16.67 -18.51 -3.52
C GLN A 103 17.13 -19.63 -4.48
N TYR A 104 17.81 -19.27 -5.58
CA TYR A 104 18.41 -20.22 -6.53
C TYR A 104 19.41 -21.14 -5.83
N ARG A 105 20.31 -20.58 -5.01
CA ARG A 105 21.30 -21.37 -4.25
C ARG A 105 20.69 -22.30 -3.21
N LYS A 106 19.52 -21.97 -2.68
CA LYS A 106 18.78 -22.81 -1.74
C LYS A 106 17.89 -23.86 -2.42
N GLY A 107 17.76 -23.82 -3.74
CA GLY A 107 16.79 -24.66 -4.48
C GLY A 107 15.34 -24.27 -4.23
N GLU A 108 15.08 -23.06 -3.73
CA GLU A 108 13.74 -22.54 -3.40
C GLU A 108 13.09 -21.81 -4.61
N LEU A 109 13.82 -21.68 -5.71
CA LEU A 109 13.31 -21.04 -6.93
C LEU A 109 12.43 -22.04 -7.69
N GLN A 110 11.14 -21.73 -7.80
CA GLN A 110 10.26 -22.36 -8.78
C GLN A 110 10.52 -21.68 -10.13
N ILE A 111 11.13 -22.41 -11.06
CA ILE A 111 11.48 -21.95 -12.40
C ILE A 111 10.63 -22.71 -13.41
#